data_AF-A0A6P6GIV0-F1
#
_entry.id   AF-A0A6P6GIV0-F1
#
_cell.length_a   1.000
_cell.length_b   1.000
_cell.length_c   1.000
_cell.angle_alpha   90.00
_cell.angle_beta   90.00
_cell.angle_gamma   90.00
#
_symmetry.space_group_name_H-M   'P 1'
#
loop_
_entity.id
_entity.type
_entity.pdbx_description
1 polymer ?
#
loop_
_entity_poly.entity_id
_entity_poly.type
_entity_poly.pdbx_seq_one_letter_code
_entity_poly.pdbx_strand_id
1 'polypeptide(L)'
;MSDVFEGYERQYCELSANLSRKCNSTALLTDQEQKQQKLSEIKAGLDDADVLIRKMDLEARSLQPSVKAVLLAKLREYKSDLNQLKKEFKRITSPNASQAAREELLESGVADLHSVSADQRERMAMSVERLNESSERIMQSRRGQGLLFV
;
A
#
# COMPACT_ATOMS: atom_id res chain seq x y z
N MET A 1 14.05 -25.41 14.18
CA MET A 1 13.47 -24.08 13.85
C MET A 1 13.24 -23.36 15.18
N SER A 2 12.84 -22.09 15.19
CA SER A 2 12.55 -21.40 16.46
C SER A 2 11.15 -21.70 16.94
N ASP A 3 10.99 -22.18 18.17
CA ASP A 3 9.70 -22.49 18.79
C ASP A 3 8.73 -21.31 18.74
N VAL A 4 9.26 -20.09 18.90
CA VAL A 4 8.48 -18.84 18.84
C VAL A 4 7.92 -18.59 17.44
N PHE A 5 8.73 -18.76 16.39
CA PHE A 5 8.29 -18.63 15.00
C PHE A 5 7.21 -19.67 14.68
N GLU A 6 7.42 -20.92 15.09
CA GLU A 6 6.46 -22.01 14.86
C GLU A 6 5.12 -21.75 15.58
N GLY A 7 5.16 -21.15 16.78
CA GLY A 7 3.97 -20.71 17.50
C GLY A 7 3.20 -19.61 16.77
N TYR A 8 3.88 -18.63 16.20
CA TYR A 8 3.24 -17.60 15.38
C TYR A 8 2.73 -18.14 14.04
N GLU A 9 3.46 -19.07 13.43
CA GLU A 9 3.07 -19.73 12.16
C GLU A 9 1.75 -20.49 12.33
N ARG A 10 1.60 -21.26 13.41
CA ARG A 10 0.34 -21.98 13.71
C ARG A 10 -0.83 -21.02 13.93
N GLN A 11 -0.62 -19.95 14.69
CA GLN A 11 -1.65 -18.92 14.93
C GLN A 11 -2.08 -18.28 13.62
N TYR A 12 -1.13 -17.92 12.75
CA TYR A 12 -1.43 -17.34 11.45
C TYR A 12 -2.22 -18.33 10.57
N CYS A 13 -1.82 -19.59 10.52
CA CYS A 13 -2.49 -20.61 9.71
C CYS A 13 -3.94 -20.84 10.17
N GLU A 14 -4.17 -20.95 11.48
CA GLU A 14 -5.51 -21.09 12.06
C GLU A 14 -6.37 -19.86 11.77
N LEU A 15 -5.82 -18.66 11.96
CA LEU A 15 -6.49 -17.39 11.72
C LEU A 15 -6.86 -17.23 10.24
N SER A 16 -5.93 -17.52 9.33
CA SER A 16 -6.14 -17.48 7.87
C SER A 16 -7.27 -18.43 7.43
N ALA A 17 -7.25 -19.67 7.92
CA ALA A 17 -8.30 -20.66 7.65
C ALA A 17 -9.66 -20.24 8.24
N ASN A 18 -9.67 -19.58 9.39
CA ASN A 18 -10.88 -19.03 9.99
C ASN A 18 -11.44 -17.86 9.15
N LEU A 19 -10.57 -16.92 8.73
CA LEU A 19 -10.92 -15.77 7.91
C LEU A 19 -11.49 -16.19 6.55
N SER A 20 -10.86 -17.15 5.87
CA SER A 20 -11.37 -17.68 4.60
C SER A 20 -12.78 -18.26 4.75
N ARG A 21 -13.05 -19.05 5.80
CA ARG A 21 -14.38 -19.59 6.08
C ARG A 21 -15.39 -18.48 6.42
N LYS A 22 -15.00 -17.49 7.22
CA LYS A 22 -15.84 -16.34 7.57
C LYS A 22 -16.17 -15.50 6.32
N CYS A 23 -15.21 -15.25 5.43
CA CYS A 23 -15.44 -14.56 4.15
C CYS A 23 -16.47 -15.28 3.29
N ASN A 24 -16.29 -16.58 3.05
CA ASN A 24 -17.23 -17.39 2.26
C ASN A 24 -18.63 -17.41 2.86
N SER A 25 -18.74 -17.56 4.19
CA SER A 25 -20.03 -17.56 4.88
C SER A 25 -20.70 -16.19 4.81
N THR A 26 -19.93 -15.11 4.99
CA THR A 26 -20.43 -13.72 4.95
C THR A 26 -20.88 -13.30 3.55
N ALA A 27 -20.28 -13.87 2.51
CA ALA A 27 -20.70 -13.65 1.12
C ALA A 27 -22.11 -14.18 0.83
N LEU A 28 -22.56 -15.20 1.57
CA LEU A 28 -23.89 -15.82 1.42
C LEU A 28 -24.96 -15.18 2.32
N LEU A 29 -24.57 -14.31 3.27
CA LEU A 29 -25.51 -13.64 4.16
C LEU A 29 -26.32 -12.58 3.41
N THR A 30 -27.65 -12.69 3.52
CA THR A 30 -28.60 -11.70 2.98
C THR A 30 -28.93 -10.60 3.98
N ASP A 31 -28.74 -10.87 5.28
CA ASP A 31 -28.99 -9.92 6.36
C ASP A 31 -27.86 -8.88 6.46
N GLN A 32 -28.18 -7.60 6.26
CA GLN A 32 -27.19 -6.54 6.17
C GLN A 32 -26.53 -6.21 7.52
N GLU A 33 -27.26 -6.27 8.63
CA GLU A 33 -26.73 -5.98 9.96
C GLU A 33 -25.75 -7.07 10.41
N GLN A 34 -26.14 -8.34 10.27
CA GLN A 34 -25.24 -9.46 10.55
C GLN A 34 -24.04 -9.49 9.61
N LYS A 35 -24.24 -9.18 8.32
CA LYS A 35 -23.15 -9.05 7.37
C LYS A 35 -22.17 -7.96 7.82
N GLN A 36 -22.64 -6.78 8.20
CA GLN A 36 -21.78 -5.68 8.65
C GLN A 36 -20.99 -6.05 9.91
N GLN A 37 -21.61 -6.74 10.87
CA GLN A 37 -20.92 -7.23 12.07
C GLN A 37 -19.81 -8.23 11.71
N LYS A 38 -20.12 -9.22 10.85
CA LYS A 38 -19.13 -10.21 10.40
C LYS A 38 -17.98 -9.57 9.61
N LEU A 39 -18.26 -8.55 8.81
CA LEU A 39 -17.22 -7.81 8.10
C LEU A 39 -16.25 -7.10 9.06
N SER A 40 -16.76 -6.50 10.14
CA SER A 40 -15.90 -5.89 11.17
C SER A 40 -15.03 -6.93 11.89
N GLU A 41 -15.58 -8.11 12.22
CA GLU A 41 -14.80 -9.22 12.79
C GLU A 41 -13.69 -9.70 11.83
N ILE A 42 -14.01 -9.86 10.54
CA ILE A 42 -13.03 -10.28 9.53
C ILE A 42 -11.94 -9.21 9.39
N LYS A 43 -12.31 -7.92 9.40
CA LYS A 43 -11.34 -6.82 9.32
C LYS A 43 -10.38 -6.81 10.51
N ALA A 44 -10.89 -7.02 11.73
CA ALA A 44 -10.03 -7.15 12.92
C ALA A 44 -9.07 -8.35 12.79
N GLY A 45 -9.57 -9.52 12.36
CA GLY A 45 -8.71 -10.68 12.16
C GLY A 45 -7.67 -10.53 11.03
N LEU A 46 -7.97 -9.75 9.99
CA LEU A 46 -6.98 -9.41 8.95
C LEU A 46 -5.85 -8.52 9.49
N ASP A 47 -6.14 -7.63 10.45
CA ASP A 47 -5.14 -6.82 11.14
C ASP A 47 -4.26 -7.68 12.06
N ASP A 48 -4.87 -8.56 12.86
CA ASP A 48 -4.15 -9.53 13.69
C ASP A 48 -3.21 -10.43 12.85
N ALA A 49 -3.67 -10.88 11.68
CA ALA A 49 -2.84 -11.65 10.75
C ALA A 49 -1.64 -10.84 10.23
N ASP A 50 -1.82 -9.54 9.97
CA ASP A 50 -0.73 -8.63 9.58
C ASP A 50 0.31 -8.49 10.71
N VAL A 51 -0.18 -8.33 11.95
CA VAL A 51 0.66 -8.26 13.15
C VAL A 51 1.45 -9.57 13.34
N LEU A 52 0.83 -10.74 13.15
CA LEU A 52 1.50 -12.03 13.22
C LEU A 52 2.61 -12.15 12.16
N ILE A 53 2.35 -11.72 10.92
CA ILE A 53 3.39 -11.70 9.88
C ILE A 53 4.55 -10.79 10.27
N ARG A 54 4.30 -9.60 10.83
CA ARG A 54 5.37 -8.71 11.31
C ARG A 54 6.18 -9.32 12.45
N LYS A 55 5.52 -10.00 13.40
CA LYS A 55 6.19 -10.71 14.50
C LYS A 55 7.09 -11.83 13.96
N MET A 56 6.60 -12.63 13.01
CA MET A 56 7.39 -13.67 12.36
C MET A 56 8.60 -13.10 11.58
N ASP A 57 8.45 -11.95 10.92
CA ASP A 57 9.55 -11.26 10.22
C ASP A 57 10.66 -10.84 11.17
N LEU A 58 10.30 -10.23 12.31
CA LEU A 58 11.24 -9.84 13.35
C LEU A 58 11.98 -11.05 13.94
N GLU A 59 11.26 -12.13 14.25
CA GLU A 59 11.87 -13.36 14.73
C GLU A 59 12.83 -13.96 13.71
N ALA A 60 12.41 -14.08 12.43
CA ALA A 60 13.25 -14.62 11.37
C ALA A 60 14.55 -13.82 11.17
N ARG A 61 14.53 -12.49 11.40
CA ARG A 61 15.72 -11.63 11.31
C ARG A 61 16.75 -11.87 12.41
N SER A 62 16.33 -12.41 13.56
CA SER A 62 17.20 -12.75 14.69
C SER A 62 17.95 -14.08 14.48
N LEU A 63 17.54 -14.89 13.50
CA LEU A 63 18.07 -16.23 13.27
C LEU A 63 19.27 -16.27 12.31
N GLN A 64 19.98 -17.40 12.33
CA GLN A 64 21.12 -17.66 11.46
C GLN A 64 20.74 -17.55 9.97
N PRO A 65 21.65 -17.07 9.11
CA PRO A 65 21.36 -16.73 7.71
C PRO A 65 20.75 -17.89 6.90
N SER A 66 21.20 -19.13 7.12
CA SER A 66 20.65 -20.32 6.44
C SER A 66 19.19 -20.57 6.79
N VAL A 67 18.81 -20.43 8.06
CA VAL A 67 17.42 -20.62 8.52
C VAL A 67 16.57 -19.42 8.12
N LYS A 68 17.10 -18.20 8.26
CA LYS A 68 16.45 -16.95 7.87
C LYS A 68 16.01 -16.97 6.40
N ALA A 69 16.85 -17.43 5.49
CA ALA A 69 16.50 -17.49 4.06
C ALA A 69 15.24 -18.33 3.80
N VAL A 70 15.13 -19.49 4.46
CA VAL A 70 13.97 -20.39 4.36
C VAL A 70 12.71 -19.74 4.93
N LEU A 71 12.81 -19.10 6.11
CA LEU A 71 11.68 -18.44 6.75
C LEU A 71 11.20 -17.21 5.97
N LEU A 72 12.12 -16.45 5.35
CA LEU A 72 11.76 -15.32 4.51
C LEU A 72 11.03 -15.76 3.22
N ALA A 73 11.36 -16.93 2.68
CA ALA A 73 10.61 -17.50 1.56
C ALA A 73 9.16 -17.79 1.97
N LYS A 74 8.96 -18.51 3.09
CA LYS A 74 7.62 -18.75 3.66
C LYS A 74 6.84 -17.47 3.95
N LEU A 75 7.51 -16.45 4.51
CA LEU A 75 6.87 -15.17 4.82
C LEU A 75 6.37 -14.43 3.56
N ARG A 76 7.03 -14.62 2.41
CA ARG A 76 6.54 -14.07 1.13
C ARG A 76 5.26 -14.75 0.69
N GLU A 77 5.15 -16.05 0.91
CA GLU A 77 3.93 -16.82 0.63
C GLU A 77 2.79 -16.36 1.55
N TYR A 78 3.02 -16.30 2.87
CA TYR A 78 2.02 -15.81 3.83
C TYR A 78 1.58 -14.36 3.55
N LYS A 79 2.51 -13.47 3.16
CA LYS A 79 2.16 -12.11 2.73
C LYS A 79 1.26 -12.11 1.50
N SER A 80 1.50 -13.03 0.56
CA SER A 80 0.70 -13.15 -0.67
C SER A 80 -0.69 -13.71 -0.39
N ASP A 81 -0.79 -14.72 0.46
CA ASP A 81 -2.06 -15.31 0.94
C ASP A 81 -2.91 -14.28 1.68
N LEU A 82 -2.31 -13.53 2.61
CA LEU A 82 -3.00 -12.46 3.32
C LEU A 82 -3.51 -11.38 2.34
N ASN A 83 -2.74 -11.05 1.31
CA ASN A 83 -3.17 -10.10 0.29
C ASN A 83 -4.33 -10.65 -0.56
N GLN A 84 -4.38 -11.95 -0.83
CA GLN A 84 -5.53 -12.60 -1.47
C GLN A 84 -6.78 -12.48 -0.60
N LEU A 85 -6.68 -12.82 0.69
CA LEU A 85 -7.79 -12.68 1.65
C LEU A 85 -8.30 -11.23 1.76
N LYS A 86 -7.39 -10.25 1.79
CA LYS A 86 -7.76 -8.82 1.78
C LYS A 86 -8.54 -8.44 0.51
N LYS A 87 -8.19 -8.99 -0.65
CA LYS A 87 -8.94 -8.77 -1.91
C LYS A 87 -10.32 -9.41 -1.88
N GLU A 88 -10.44 -10.64 -1.37
CA GLU A 88 -11.72 -11.33 -1.21
C GLU A 88 -12.64 -10.54 -0.27
N PHE A 89 -12.11 -10.09 0.87
CA PHE A 89 -12.83 -9.24 1.81
C PHE A 89 -13.34 -7.93 1.18
N LYS A 90 -12.51 -7.25 0.38
CA LYS A 90 -12.93 -6.04 -0.37
C LYS A 90 -14.08 -6.34 -1.34
N ARG A 91 -14.05 -7.50 -2.03
CA ARG A 91 -15.13 -7.92 -2.94
C ARG A 91 -16.46 -8.12 -2.22
N ILE A 92 -16.44 -8.68 -1.01
CA ILE A 92 -17.65 -8.94 -0.20
C ILE A 92 -18.21 -7.64 0.41
N THR A 93 -17.31 -6.73 0.79
CA THR A 93 -17.64 -5.44 1.43
C THR A 93 -18.16 -4.42 0.41
N SER A 94 -17.60 -4.39 -0.80
CA SER A 94 -18.02 -3.47 -1.87
C SER A 94 -18.51 -4.28 -3.09
N PRO A 95 -19.75 -4.79 -3.06
CA PRO A 95 -20.32 -5.51 -4.20
C PRO A 95 -20.65 -4.61 -5.40
N ASN A 96 -20.43 -3.29 -5.31
CA ASN A 96 -20.80 -2.34 -6.36
C ASN A 96 -19.66 -1.35 -6.64
N ALA A 97 -19.14 -1.38 -7.87
CA ALA A 97 -17.98 -0.66 -8.38
C ALA A 97 -18.06 0.89 -8.37
N SER A 98 -19.02 1.50 -7.65
CA SER A 98 -19.20 2.96 -7.58
C SER A 98 -18.81 3.61 -6.26
N GLN A 99 -18.47 2.85 -5.20
CA GLN A 99 -17.95 3.45 -3.96
C GLN A 99 -16.44 3.30 -3.77
N ALA A 100 -15.80 2.36 -4.47
CA ALA A 100 -14.34 2.18 -4.42
C ALA A 100 -13.55 3.44 -4.87
N ALA A 101 -14.14 4.28 -5.73
CA ALA A 101 -13.53 5.55 -6.13
C ALA A 101 -13.50 6.61 -5.01
N ARG A 102 -14.31 6.47 -3.95
CA ARG A 102 -14.35 7.41 -2.82
C ARG A 102 -13.36 7.05 -1.70
N GLU A 103 -13.09 5.76 -1.48
CA GLU A 103 -12.10 5.33 -0.47
C GLU A 103 -10.64 5.39 -0.99
N GLU A 104 -10.40 5.15 -2.28
CA GLU A 104 -9.06 5.31 -2.88
C GLU A 104 -8.55 6.76 -2.80
N LEU A 105 -9.44 7.75 -2.89
CA LEU A 105 -9.09 9.17 -2.74
C LEU A 105 -8.67 9.52 -1.30
N LEU A 106 -9.13 8.76 -0.30
CA LEU A 106 -8.82 9.01 1.11
C LEU A 106 -7.57 8.26 1.57
N GLU A 107 -7.27 7.08 1.01
CA GLU A 107 -6.09 6.28 1.38
C GLU A 107 -4.82 6.70 0.59
N SER A 108 -4.95 7.05 -0.69
CA SER A 108 -3.81 7.53 -1.49
C SER A 108 -3.38 8.96 -1.14
N GLY A 109 -4.24 9.76 -0.47
CA GLY A 109 -3.90 11.10 0.00
C GLY A 109 -3.08 11.15 1.30
N VAL A 110 -3.08 10.09 2.11
CA VAL A 110 -2.38 10.07 3.41
C VAL A 110 -1.03 9.34 3.36
N ALA A 111 -0.85 8.40 2.43
CA ALA A 111 0.41 7.69 2.26
C ALA A 111 1.46 8.53 1.49
N ASP A 112 1.03 9.34 0.52
CA ASP A 112 1.93 10.17 -0.30
C ASP A 112 2.34 11.49 0.39
N LEU A 113 1.61 11.95 1.42
CA LEU A 113 1.99 13.16 2.14
C LEU A 113 3.09 12.95 3.18
N HIS A 114 3.28 11.72 3.68
CA HIS A 114 4.21 11.46 4.79
C HIS A 114 5.58 10.95 4.35
N SER A 115 5.75 10.52 3.09
CA SER A 115 7.05 10.11 2.55
C SER A 115 7.72 11.16 1.64
N VAL A 116 7.00 12.20 1.22
CA VAL A 116 7.51 13.31 0.38
C VAL A 116 7.63 14.65 1.13
N SER A 117 7.10 14.79 2.36
CA SER A 117 7.17 16.05 3.12
C SER A 117 8.44 16.26 3.96
N ALA A 118 9.40 15.32 3.96
CA ALA A 118 10.65 15.49 4.72
C ALA A 118 11.79 16.13 3.87
N ASP A 119 11.82 15.89 2.56
CA ASP A 119 12.98 16.30 1.72
C ASP A 119 12.75 17.63 0.96
N GLN A 120 11.49 18.04 0.76
CA GLN A 120 11.16 19.23 -0.02
C GLN A 120 11.16 20.53 0.79
N ARG A 121 11.20 20.47 2.13
CA ARG A 121 11.30 21.66 3.00
C ARG A 121 12.72 22.20 3.13
N GLU A 122 13.75 21.37 2.95
CA GLU A 122 15.15 21.81 3.12
C GLU A 122 15.69 22.52 1.87
N ARG A 123 15.14 22.25 0.68
CA ARG A 123 15.57 22.90 -0.57
C ARG A 123 14.80 24.17 -0.96
N MET A 124 13.82 24.60 -0.16
CA MET A 124 13.07 25.85 -0.38
C MET A 124 13.53 27.01 0.50
N ALA A 125 14.55 26.82 1.34
CA ALA A 125 15.12 27.84 2.22
C ALA A 125 16.55 28.27 1.85
N MET A 126 16.94 28.15 0.58
CA MET A 126 18.14 28.81 0.08
C MET A 126 17.82 29.56 -1.22
N SER A 127 17.60 30.88 -1.04
CA SER A 127 17.95 31.92 -2.00
C SER A 127 17.08 31.94 -3.28
N VAL A 128 15.84 32.44 -3.27
CA VAL A 128 15.50 33.88 -3.27
C VAL A 128 16.72 34.79 -3.43
N GLU A 129 17.33 34.80 -4.60
CA GLU A 129 17.87 36.02 -5.22
C GLU A 129 18.15 35.72 -6.70
N ARG A 130 18.03 36.73 -7.56
CA ARG A 130 18.40 36.74 -9.00
C ARG A 130 17.31 36.38 -10.02
N LEU A 131 16.05 36.67 -9.72
CA LEU A 131 15.04 37.03 -10.72
C LEU A 131 15.01 38.57 -10.90
N ASN A 132 16.05 39.17 -11.48
CA ASN A 132 15.99 40.55 -11.96
C ASN A 132 17.17 40.89 -12.91
N GLU A 133 17.19 40.34 -14.11
CA GLU A 133 17.90 41.00 -15.22
C GLU A 133 17.25 40.65 -16.57
N SER A 134 15.95 40.95 -16.67
CA SER A 134 15.24 41.05 -17.94
C SER A 134 15.30 42.50 -18.38
N SER A 135 16.41 42.95 -18.96
CA SER A 135 16.40 44.11 -19.87
C SER A 135 17.72 44.25 -20.61
N GLU A 136 17.61 44.51 -21.90
CA GLU A 136 18.63 44.98 -22.84
C GLU A 136 19.56 43.95 -23.52
N ARG A 137 19.73 44.20 -24.83
CA ARG A 137 20.57 43.50 -25.83
C ARG A 137 19.87 42.25 -26.38
N ILE A 138 19.12 42.30 -27.48
CA ILE A 138 19.57 42.71 -28.81
C ILE A 138 18.32 43.16 -29.59
N MET A 139 18.11 44.47 -29.65
CA MET A 139 17.57 45.06 -30.87
C MET A 139 18.44 44.62 -32.05
N GLN A 140 17.86 44.63 -33.25
CA GLN A 140 18.58 44.86 -34.52
C GLN A 140 19.01 43.61 -35.29
N SER A 141 18.06 42.98 -36.00
CA SER A 141 18.26 42.56 -37.39
C SER A 141 16.91 42.17 -38.01
N ARG A 142 15.99 43.13 -38.23
CA ARG A 142 15.85 43.86 -39.50
C ARG A 142 16.05 42.98 -40.74
N ARG A 143 14.94 42.85 -41.48
CA ARG A 143 14.85 43.00 -42.94
C ARG A 143 15.64 42.00 -43.80
N GLY A 144 14.89 41.16 -44.50
CA GLY A 144 15.33 40.46 -45.71
C GLY A 144 14.34 39.35 -45.97
N GLN A 145 13.40 39.55 -46.91
CA GLN A 145 13.47 38.94 -48.25
C GLN A 145 13.37 37.41 -48.16
N GLY A 146 12.45 36.72 -48.80
CA GLY A 146 11.69 36.97 -50.02
C GLY A 146 11.26 35.55 -50.45
N LEU A 147 9.99 35.36 -50.77
CA LEU A 147 9.58 35.10 -52.15
C LEU A 147 10.33 33.96 -52.87
N LEU A 148 9.51 32.97 -53.26
CA LEU A 148 9.39 32.47 -54.63
C LEU A 148 10.17 31.20 -55.03
N PHE A 149 9.35 30.17 -55.32
CA PHE A 149 9.36 29.25 -56.47
C PHE A 149 10.43 28.16 -56.67
N VAL A 150 9.85 27.03 -57.11
CA VAL A 150 10.35 25.82 -57.78
C VAL A 150 11.09 24.81 -56.91
#